data_AF-A0A226NC13-F1
#
_entry.id   AF-A0A226NC13-F1
#
_cell.length_a   1.000
_cell.length_b   1.000
_cell.length_c   1.000
_cell.angle_alpha   90.00
_cell.angle_beta   90.00
_cell.angle_gamma   90.00
#
_symmetry.space_group_name_H-M   'P 1'
#
loop_
_entity.id
_entity.type
_entity.pdbx_description
1 polymer ?
#
loop_
_entity_poly.entity_id
_entity_poly.type
_entity_poly.pdbx_seq_one_letter_code
_entity_poly.pdbx_strand_id
1 'polypeptide(L)'
;MHFLGRSLRWEQHVPVQLVPQIEAAQRRRRRREHSCPALQLRTGLRSEPHERSISPWRYRIDEDEDRYPRKLAFAECLCTGCVDVKTGRETTALNSVPIHQTMMVLRRKPCPRPASPGLVTFEVDYIHVPVGCTCVLPRTGR
;
A
#
# COMPACT_ATOMS: atom_id res chain seq x y z
N MET A 1 -14.82 26.82 17.76
CA MET A 1 -13.38 26.53 17.91
C MET A 1 -12.82 26.22 16.53
N HIS A 2 -12.08 27.17 15.95
CA HIS A 2 -11.43 26.99 14.67
C HIS A 2 -10.13 26.21 14.88
N PHE A 3 -10.04 24.99 14.34
CA PHE A 3 -8.77 24.32 14.16
C PHE A 3 -7.98 25.08 13.09
N LEU A 4 -7.21 26.08 13.51
CA LEU A 4 -6.11 26.65 12.73
C LEU A 4 -4.94 25.64 12.76
N GLY A 5 -5.16 24.47 12.18
CA GLY A 5 -4.11 23.51 11.86
C GLY A 5 -3.83 23.65 10.38
N ARG A 6 -2.55 23.74 9.98
CA ARG A 6 -2.11 23.57 8.59
C ARG A 6 -2.98 22.51 7.94
N SER A 7 -3.67 22.85 6.85
CA SER A 7 -4.48 21.90 6.07
C SER A 7 -3.70 20.59 5.96
N LEU A 8 -4.16 19.57 6.69
CA LEU A 8 -3.55 18.25 6.66
C LEU A 8 -3.90 17.71 5.28
N ARG A 9 -2.97 17.85 4.33
CA ARG A 9 -3.19 17.46 2.93
C ARG A 9 -2.89 15.98 2.78
N TRP A 10 -3.76 15.13 3.34
CA TRP A 10 -3.73 13.68 3.08
C TRP A 10 -3.71 13.36 1.58
N GLU A 11 -4.36 14.20 0.77
CA GLU A 11 -4.34 14.17 -0.70
C GLU A 11 -2.95 14.27 -1.34
N GLN A 12 -1.90 14.62 -0.59
CA GLN A 12 -0.52 14.62 -1.08
C GLN A 12 0.19 13.28 -0.85
N HIS A 13 -0.39 12.37 -0.06
CA HIS A 13 0.20 11.07 0.24
C HIS A 13 -0.19 10.07 -0.85
N VAL A 14 0.82 9.38 -1.41
CA VAL A 14 0.65 8.38 -2.47
C VAL A 14 -0.42 7.33 -2.14
N PRO A 15 -0.51 6.79 -0.90
CA PRO A 15 -1.58 5.86 -0.54
C PRO A 15 -3.00 6.39 -0.73
N VAL A 16 -3.23 7.70 -0.63
CA VAL A 16 -4.56 8.31 -0.81
C VAL A 16 -4.81 8.58 -2.29
N GLN A 17 -3.83 9.17 -2.97
CA GLN A 17 -3.93 9.55 -4.39
C GLN A 17 -4.21 8.36 -5.32
N LEU A 18 -3.72 7.17 -4.99
CA LEU A 18 -3.89 5.98 -5.81
C LEU A 18 -5.29 5.34 -5.70
N VAL A 19 -6.05 5.61 -4.64
CA VAL A 19 -7.35 4.94 -4.38
C VAL A 19 -8.31 5.05 -5.58
N PRO A 20 -8.61 6.25 -6.14
CA PRO A 20 -9.56 6.37 -7.24
C PRO A 20 -9.12 5.60 -8.50
N GLN A 21 -7.80 5.53 -8.74
CA GLN A 21 -7.24 4.81 -9.88
C GLN A 21 -7.43 3.30 -9.73
N ILE A 22 -7.20 2.77 -8.52
CA ILE A 22 -7.36 1.35 -8.21
C ILE A 22 -8.83 0.94 -8.31
N GLU A 23 -9.76 1.73 -7.77
CA GLU A 23 -11.20 1.47 -7.86
C GLU A 23 -11.67 1.43 -9.32
N ALA A 24 -11.16 2.34 -10.16
CA ALA A 24 -11.46 2.35 -11.60
C ALA A 24 -10.93 1.10 -12.32
N ALA A 25 -9.75 0.61 -11.94
CA ALA A 25 -9.13 -0.58 -12.53
C ALA A 25 -9.79 -1.90 -12.09
N GLN A 26 -10.23 -2.00 -10.82
CA GLN A 26 -10.87 -3.20 -10.26
C GLN A 26 -12.20 -3.52 -10.92
N ARG A 27 -12.99 -2.50 -11.31
CA ARG A 27 -14.23 -2.68 -12.08
C ARG A 27 -14.04 -3.45 -13.40
N ARG A 28 -12.81 -3.59 -13.89
CA ARG A 28 -12.46 -4.19 -15.18
C ARG A 28 -11.77 -5.56 -15.10
N ARG A 29 -11.37 -6.05 -13.92
CA ARG A 29 -10.48 -7.22 -13.80
C ARG A 29 -11.18 -8.44 -13.18
N ARG A 30 -11.08 -9.60 -13.85
CA ARG A 30 -11.22 -10.94 -13.21
C ARG A 30 -10.07 -11.14 -12.24
N ARG A 31 -10.34 -11.75 -11.07
CA ARG A 31 -9.37 -12.05 -10.00
C ARG A 31 -8.19 -12.84 -10.59
N ARG A 32 -7.04 -12.19 -10.74
CA ARG A 32 -5.80 -12.83 -11.24
C ARG A 32 -5.14 -13.55 -10.07
N GLU A 33 -4.74 -14.79 -10.30
CA GLU A 33 -4.14 -15.68 -9.30
C GLU A 33 -2.82 -15.10 -8.76
N HIS A 34 -2.51 -15.39 -7.49
CA HIS A 34 -1.36 -14.88 -6.75
C HIS A 34 -0.04 -15.54 -7.19
N SER A 35 0.35 -15.38 -8.46
CA SER A 35 1.61 -15.87 -8.99
C SER A 35 2.61 -14.72 -9.17
N CYS A 36 3.89 -15.00 -8.92
CA CYS A 36 4.97 -14.10 -9.30
C CYS A 36 4.98 -13.94 -10.84
N PRO A 37 4.90 -12.72 -11.38
CA PRO A 37 4.91 -12.50 -12.82
C PRO A 37 6.33 -12.68 -13.37
N ALA A 38 6.43 -13.28 -14.56
CA ALA A 38 7.69 -13.28 -15.28
C ALA A 38 7.95 -11.87 -15.86
N LEU A 39 9.09 -11.27 -15.55
CA LEU A 39 9.48 -10.01 -16.18
C LEU A 39 9.80 -10.27 -17.65
N GLN A 40 9.09 -9.55 -18.53
CA GLN A 40 9.43 -9.52 -19.94
C GLN A 40 10.23 -8.25 -20.19
N LEU A 41 11.44 -8.38 -20.73
CA LEU A 41 12.30 -7.21 -21.05
C LEU A 41 11.63 -6.23 -22.04
N ARG A 42 10.60 -6.68 -22.76
CA ARG A 42 9.79 -5.89 -23.71
C ARG A 42 8.59 -5.21 -23.08
N THR A 43 8.41 -5.29 -21.75
CA THR A 43 7.30 -4.65 -21.06
C THR A 43 7.40 -3.15 -21.31
N GLY A 44 6.44 -2.64 -22.08
CA GLY A 44 6.59 -1.40 -22.83
C GLY A 44 6.80 -0.17 -21.95
N LEU A 45 7.23 0.92 -22.60
CA LEU A 45 7.44 2.26 -22.05
C LEU A 45 6.26 2.84 -21.25
N ARG A 46 5.10 2.17 -21.24
CA ARG A 46 3.83 2.54 -20.60
C ARG A 46 3.53 1.76 -19.31
N SER A 47 4.42 0.85 -18.88
CA SER A 47 4.23 0.08 -17.64
C SER A 47 4.63 0.90 -16.43
N GLU A 48 3.80 0.85 -15.40
CA GLU A 48 4.04 1.56 -14.14
C GLU A 48 5.22 0.93 -13.37
N PRO A 49 5.93 1.68 -12.51
CA PRO A 49 7.08 1.16 -11.77
C PRO A 49 6.81 -0.15 -11.00
N HIS A 50 5.61 -0.34 -10.49
CA HIS A 50 5.21 -1.52 -9.74
C HIS A 50 5.10 -2.80 -10.60
N GLU A 51 4.87 -2.66 -11.91
CA GLU A 51 4.76 -3.77 -12.86
C GLU A 51 6.12 -4.20 -13.42
N ARG A 52 7.07 -3.25 -13.50
CA ARG A 52 8.41 -3.46 -14.09
C ARG A 52 9.54 -3.60 -13.05
N SER A 53 9.19 -3.63 -11.76
CA SER A 53 10.13 -3.89 -10.67
C SER A 53 10.55 -5.36 -10.65
N ILE A 54 11.80 -5.62 -10.25
CA ILE A 54 12.29 -6.98 -9.94
C ILE A 54 11.68 -7.55 -8.65
N SER A 55 11.07 -6.71 -7.83
CA SER A 55 10.23 -7.10 -6.69
C SER A 55 8.84 -6.52 -6.93
N PRO A 56 8.06 -7.06 -7.89
CA PRO A 56 6.82 -6.44 -8.35
C PRO A 56 5.74 -6.47 -7.27
N TRP A 57 4.85 -5.48 -7.28
CA TRP A 57 3.74 -5.38 -6.35
C TRP A 57 2.45 -4.99 -7.05
N ARG A 58 1.33 -5.30 -6.41
CA ARG A 58 0.02 -4.75 -6.76
C ARG A 58 -0.45 -3.84 -5.62
N TYR A 59 -1.36 -2.93 -5.92
CA TYR A 59 -2.08 -2.21 -4.88
C TYR A 59 -3.42 -2.87 -4.57
N ARG A 60 -3.70 -3.02 -3.27
CA ARG A 60 -5.02 -3.37 -2.73
C ARG A 60 -5.53 -2.17 -1.93
N ILE A 61 -6.84 -1.96 -1.96
CA ILE A 61 -7.48 -0.97 -1.08
C ILE A 61 -7.61 -1.58 0.31
N ASP A 62 -6.98 -0.95 1.27
CA ASP A 62 -7.20 -1.14 2.69
C ASP A 62 -8.28 -0.16 3.15
N GLU A 63 -9.36 -0.69 3.73
CA GLU A 63 -10.52 0.09 4.13
C GLU A 63 -10.81 -0.13 5.61
N ASP A 64 -10.87 0.98 6.36
CA ASP A 64 -11.08 0.99 7.80
C ASP A 64 -12.12 2.08 8.14
N GLU A 65 -13.30 1.66 8.58
CA GLU A 65 -14.45 2.53 8.91
C GLU A 65 -14.16 3.49 10.07
N ASP A 66 -13.20 3.14 10.92
CA ASP A 66 -12.83 3.90 12.10
C ASP A 66 -11.55 4.71 11.88
N ARG A 67 -11.14 4.90 10.62
CA ARG A 67 -9.94 5.65 10.24
C ARG A 67 -10.25 6.75 9.21
N TYR A 68 -9.57 7.88 9.33
CA TYR A 68 -9.50 8.91 8.29
C TYR A 68 -8.06 9.15 7.84
N PRO A 69 -7.73 9.04 6.54
CA PRO A 69 -8.61 8.61 5.44
C PRO A 69 -9.03 7.13 5.57
N ARG A 70 -10.29 6.85 5.20
CA ARG A 70 -10.90 5.52 5.32
C ARG A 70 -10.24 4.49 4.41
N LYS A 71 -10.02 4.87 3.15
CA LYS A 71 -9.40 4.02 2.13
C LYS A 71 -7.96 4.44 1.89
N LEU A 72 -7.06 3.47 1.84
CA LEU A 72 -5.64 3.64 1.53
C LEU A 72 -5.19 2.56 0.54
N ALA A 73 -4.31 2.91 -0.39
CA ALA A 73 -3.67 1.97 -1.29
C ALA A 73 -2.47 1.30 -0.60
N PHE A 74 -2.58 0.00 -0.34
CA PHE A 74 -1.53 -0.82 0.26
C PHE A 74 -0.84 -1.64 -0.82
N ALA A 75 0.49 -1.55 -0.88
CA ALA A 75 1.30 -2.39 -1.75
C ALA A 75 1.39 -3.84 -1.21
N GLU A 76 1.19 -4.80 -2.09
CA GLU A 76 1.33 -6.24 -1.81
C GLU A 76 2.34 -6.84 -2.79
N CYS A 77 3.45 -7.36 -2.27
CA CYS A 77 4.46 -8.01 -3.11
C CYS A 77 3.86 -9.22 -3.80
N LEU A 78 4.18 -9.39 -5.09
CA LEU A 78 3.66 -10.51 -5.89
C LEU A 78 4.57 -11.74 -5.84
N CYS A 79 5.83 -11.57 -5.45
CA CYS A 79 6.84 -12.61 -5.37
C CYS A 79 7.33 -12.73 -3.92
N THR A 80 7.79 -13.93 -3.55
CA THR A 80 8.50 -14.16 -2.29
C THR A 80 9.98 -13.84 -2.44
N GLY A 81 10.57 -14.29 -3.55
CA GLY A 81 11.90 -13.92 -4.00
C GLY A 81 11.90 -12.68 -4.86
N CYS A 82 12.88 -12.52 -5.74
CA CYS A 82 12.91 -11.45 -6.74
C CYS A 82 12.98 -12.02 -8.14
N VAL A 83 12.57 -11.25 -9.14
CA VAL A 83 12.69 -11.64 -10.53
C VAL A 83 14.12 -11.40 -11.01
N ASP A 84 14.77 -12.47 -11.45
CA ASP A 84 16.10 -12.43 -12.03
C ASP A 84 16.05 -11.76 -13.41
N VAL A 85 16.92 -10.78 -13.63
CA VAL A 85 16.92 -9.95 -14.85
C VAL A 85 17.38 -10.69 -16.11
N LYS A 86 18.09 -11.82 -15.98
CA LYS A 86 18.58 -12.61 -17.10
C LYS A 86 17.54 -13.61 -17.58
N THR A 87 16.89 -14.28 -16.65
CA THR A 87 15.91 -15.35 -16.90
C THR A 87 14.47 -14.85 -16.95
N GLY A 88 14.20 -13.68 -16.35
CA GLY A 88 12.85 -13.15 -16.18
C GLY A 88 11.99 -13.94 -15.19
N ARG A 89 12.57 -14.87 -14.42
CA ARG A 89 11.87 -15.75 -13.47
C ARG A 89 12.22 -15.42 -12.03
N GLU A 90 11.33 -15.79 -11.11
CA GLU A 90 11.60 -15.67 -9.68
C GLU A 90 12.81 -16.50 -9.26
N THR A 91 13.69 -15.90 -8.47
CA THR A 91 14.79 -16.57 -7.77
C THR A 91 14.60 -16.43 -6.28
N THR A 92 14.84 -17.51 -5.55
CA THR A 92 14.79 -17.58 -4.07
C THR A 92 16.10 -17.14 -3.41
N ALA A 93 17.11 -16.75 -4.20
CA ALA A 93 18.38 -16.24 -3.69
C ALA A 93 18.28 -14.83 -3.06
N LEU A 94 17.13 -14.16 -3.27
CA LEU A 94 16.80 -12.81 -2.79
C LEU A 94 15.38 -12.84 -2.21
N ASN A 95 14.98 -11.81 -1.49
CA ASN A 95 13.62 -11.66 -0.95
C ASN A 95 12.97 -10.37 -1.41
N SER A 96 11.71 -10.45 -1.85
CA SER A 96 10.85 -9.28 -1.98
C SER A 96 10.28 -8.91 -0.62
N VAL A 97 10.53 -7.68 -0.18
CA VAL A 97 10.02 -7.16 1.10
C VAL A 97 9.29 -5.85 0.90
N PRO A 98 8.17 -5.61 1.62
CA PRO A 98 7.43 -4.37 1.55
C PRO A 98 8.21 -3.20 2.17
N ILE A 99 8.22 -2.06 1.49
CA ILE A 99 8.69 -0.78 2.02
C ILE A 99 7.51 -0.07 2.68
N HIS A 100 7.69 0.37 3.92
CA HIS A 100 6.66 1.05 4.68
C HIS A 100 6.95 2.54 4.81
N GLN A 101 5.89 3.35 4.73
CA GLN A 101 5.91 4.77 5.07
C GLN A 101 5.01 4.98 6.31
N THR A 102 5.52 5.72 7.30
CA THR A 102 4.72 6.14 8.44
C THR A 102 3.75 7.25 8.00
N MET A 103 2.47 7.04 8.22
CA MET A 103 1.41 7.97 7.82
C MET A 103 0.51 8.30 9.01
N MET A 104 0.28 9.59 9.22
CA MET A 104 -0.66 10.08 10.23
C MET A 104 -2.11 9.86 9.73
N VAL A 105 -2.94 9.32 10.60
CA VAL A 105 -4.38 9.10 10.38
C VAL A 105 -5.15 9.58 11.60
N LEU A 106 -6.46 9.81 11.43
CA LEU A 106 -7.35 10.03 12.57
C LEU A 106 -8.11 8.75 12.86
N ARG A 107 -8.13 8.32 14.12
CA ARG A 107 -8.92 7.18 14.60
C ARG A 107 -10.19 7.68 15.24
N ARG A 108 -11.33 7.14 14.81
CA ARG A 108 -12.63 7.37 15.41
C ARG A 108 -12.73 6.55 16.70
N LYS A 109 -13.02 7.20 17.82
CA LYS A 109 -13.18 6.58 19.14
C LYS A 109 -14.51 7.00 19.75
N PRO A 110 -15.17 6.14 20.54
CA PRO A 110 -16.32 6.55 21.34
C PRO A 110 -15.91 7.66 22.33
N CYS A 111 -16.75 8.68 22.51
CA CYS A 111 -16.46 9.71 23.50
C CYS A 111 -16.43 9.12 24.94
N PRO A 112 -15.52 9.59 25.81
CA PRO A 112 -15.57 9.26 27.23
C PRO A 112 -16.90 9.73 27.84
N ARG A 113 -17.49 8.94 28.75
CA ARG A 113 -18.70 9.32 29.50
C ARG A 113 -18.41 10.57 30.38
N PRO A 114 -19.36 11.51 30.55
CA PRO A 114 -20.80 11.44 30.26
C PRO A 114 -21.19 12.13 28.93
N ALA A 115 -20.58 11.74 27.81
CA ALA A 115 -21.05 12.14 26.50
C ALA A 115 -22.33 11.37 26.10
N SER A 116 -23.26 12.04 25.41
CA SER A 116 -24.47 11.46 24.83
C SER A 116 -24.16 10.23 23.95
N PRO A 117 -25.04 9.21 23.93
CA PRO A 117 -24.87 8.05 23.05
C PRO A 117 -24.68 8.47 21.59
N GLY A 118 -23.65 7.91 20.93
CA GLY A 118 -23.38 8.18 19.52
C GLY A 118 -22.37 9.31 19.23
N LEU A 119 -21.90 10.04 20.25
CA LEU A 119 -20.80 10.99 20.07
C LEU A 119 -19.47 10.25 19.87
N VAL A 120 -18.73 10.67 18.84
CA VAL A 120 -17.39 10.16 18.52
C VAL A 120 -16.36 11.28 18.60
N THR A 121 -15.18 10.92 19.09
CA THR A 121 -13.98 11.76 19.06
C THR A 121 -12.98 11.21 18.06
N PHE A 122 -12.10 12.07 17.56
CA PHE A 122 -11.01 11.68 16.68
C PHE A 122 -9.68 11.88 17.40
N GLU A 123 -8.84 10.86 17.35
CA GLU A 123 -7.50 10.89 17.91
C GLU A 123 -6.47 10.70 16.80
N VAL A 124 -5.32 11.35 16.93
CA VAL A 124 -4.21 11.17 15.98
C VAL A 124 -3.55 9.81 16.24
N ASP A 125 -3.34 9.06 15.17
CA ASP A 125 -2.65 7.77 15.16
C ASP A 125 -1.64 7.76 14.00
N TYR A 126 -0.64 6.89 14.08
CA TYR A 126 0.39 6.74 13.05
C TYR A 126 0.49 5.27 12.65
N ILE A 127 0.25 5.00 11.37
CA ILE A 127 0.26 3.64 10.83
C ILE A 127 1.42 3.45 9.84
N HIS A 128 1.88 2.21 9.71
CA HIS A 128 2.85 1.82 8.70
C HIS A 128 2.11 1.36 7.43
N VAL A 129 2.19 2.17 6.38
CA VAL A 129 1.53 1.88 5.10
C VAL A 129 2.57 1.30 4.13
N PRO A 130 2.38 0.09 3.57
CA PRO A 130 3.27 -0.43 2.53
C PRO A 130 3.05 0.36 1.24
N VAL A 131 4.09 1.02 0.75
CA VAL A 131 4.04 1.90 -0.44
C VAL A 131 4.66 1.27 -1.68
N GLY A 132 5.39 0.16 -1.51
CA GLY A 132 5.98 -0.61 -2.60
C GLY A 132 6.73 -1.82 -2.06
N CYS A 133 7.44 -2.52 -2.93
CA CYS A 133 8.31 -3.63 -2.56
C CYS A 133 9.72 -3.41 -3.09
N THR A 134 10.71 -3.86 -2.33
CA THR A 134 12.12 -3.85 -2.71
C THR A 134 12.71 -5.25 -2.64
N CYS A 135 13.82 -5.45 -3.35
CA CYS A 135 14.55 -6.70 -3.37
C CYS A 135 15.77 -6.61 -2.45
N VAL A 136 15.91 -7.56 -1.52
CA VAL A 136 17.00 -7.57 -0.54
C VAL A 136 17.71 -8.91 -0.51
N LEU A 137 18.97 -8.91 -0.05
CA LEU A 137 19.67 -10.15 0.30
C LEU A 137 18.93 -10.86 1.46
N PRO A 138 18.81 -12.19 1.44
CA PRO A 138 18.27 -12.94 2.56
C PRO A 138 19.13 -12.74 3.80
N ARG A 139 18.50 -12.77 4.97
CA ARG A 139 19.25 -12.83 6.23
C ARG A 139 20.01 -14.16 6.24
N THR A 140 21.32 -14.11 6.30
CA THR A 140 22.12 -15.30 6.58
C THR A 140 21.80 -15.73 8.02
N GLY A 141 21.16 -16.89 8.17
CA GLY A 141 21.04 -17.51 9.48
C GLY A 141 22.44 -17.81 10.02
N ARG A 142 22.70 -17.42 11.26
CA ARG A 142 23.73 -18.07 12.08
C ARG A 142 23.10 -19.29 12.73
#